data_AF-A0A327KLF7-F1
#
_entry.id   AF-A0A327KLF7-F1
#
_cell.length_a   1.000
_cell.length_b   1.000
_cell.length_c   1.000
_cell.angle_alpha   90.00
_cell.angle_beta   90.00
_cell.angle_gamma   90.00
#
_symmetry.space_group_name_H-M   'P 1'
#
loop_
_entity.id
_entity.type
_entity.pdbx_description
1 polymer ?
#
loop_
_entity_poly.entity_id
_entity_poly.type
_entity_poly.pdbx_seq_one_letter_code
_entity_poly.pdbx_strand_id
1 'polypeptide(L)' 'MTPTLHASTVLVGARAVLIRGASGSGKSRLALRLLDAVAAAGGFARLVADDRTAV' A
#
# COMPACT_ATOMS: atom_id res chain seq x y z
N MET A 1 -13.14 -3.65 -18.82
CA MET A 1 -12.57 -4.24 -17.59
C MET A 1 -11.48 -3.32 -17.11
N THR A 2 -11.47 -2.91 -15.84
CA THR A 2 -10.40 -2.08 -15.28
C THR A 2 -9.13 -2.92 -15.14
N PRO A 3 -7.98 -2.51 -15.72
CA PRO A 3 -6.75 -3.26 -15.56
C PRO A 3 -6.31 -3.28 -14.09
N THR A 4 -5.55 -4.31 -13.69
CA THR A 4 -5.03 -4.42 -12.32
C THR A 4 -3.54 -4.72 -12.32
N LEU A 5 -2.84 -4.24 -11.28
CA LEU A 5 -1.44 -4.52 -10.99
C LEU A 5 -1.33 -5.41 -9.74
N HIS A 6 -0.40 -6.36 -9.75
CA HIS A 6 -0.06 -7.13 -8.54
C HIS A 6 0.78 -6.27 -7.58
N ALA A 7 0.09 -5.53 -6.72
CA ALA A 7 0.66 -4.49 -5.88
C ALA A 7 -0.26 -4.18 -4.68
N SER A 8 0.33 -3.70 -3.60
CA SER A 8 -0.41 -3.11 -2.46
C SER A 8 -0.33 -1.59 -2.55
N THR A 9 -1.43 -0.90 -2.27
CA THR A 9 -1.51 0.57 -2.35
C THR A 9 -1.92 1.16 -1.02
N VAL A 10 -1.14 2.16 -0.56
CA VAL A 10 -1.38 2.88 0.69
C VAL A 10 -1.48 4.36 0.39
N LEU A 11 -2.53 5.02 0.86
CA LEU A 11 -2.63 6.48 0.90
C LEU A 11 -1.85 6.97 2.14
N VAL A 12 -0.92 7.91 1.97
CA VAL A 12 -0.16 8.57 3.04
C VAL A 12 -0.30 10.08 2.87
N GLY A 13 -0.99 10.73 3.81
CA GLY A 13 -1.42 12.12 3.65
C GLY A 13 -2.20 12.29 2.34
N ALA A 14 -1.67 13.12 1.44
CA ALA A 14 -2.26 13.38 0.12
C ALA A 14 -1.63 12.57 -1.04
N ARG A 15 -0.77 11.57 -0.75
CA ARG A 15 -0.03 10.81 -1.78
C ARG A 15 -0.34 9.32 -1.71
N ALA A 16 -0.54 8.69 -2.85
CA ALA A 16 -0.63 7.24 -2.94
C ALA A 16 0.76 6.62 -3.15
N VAL A 17 1.05 5.58 -2.37
CA VAL A 17 2.26 4.76 -2.46
C VAL A 17 1.87 3.40 -3.04
N LEU A 18 2.42 3.08 -4.21
CA LEU A 18 2.24 1.78 -4.86
C LEU A 18 3.44 0.88 -4.56
N ILE A 19 3.20 -0.20 -3.81
CA ILE A 19 4.21 -1.16 -3.40
C ILE A 19 4.18 -2.36 -4.35
N ARG A 20 5.24 -2.50 -5.15
CA ARG A 20 5.44 -3.60 -6.11
C ARG A 20 6.60 -4.50 -5.70
N GLY A 21 6.62 -5.70 -6.25
CA GLY A 21 7.62 -6.71 -5.97
C GLY A 21 7.13 -8.11 -6.31
N ALA A 22 8.05 -9.07 -6.41
CA ALA A 22 7.74 -10.47 -6.66
C ALA A 22 6.72 -11.03 -5.65
N SER A 23 6.03 -12.11 -6.01
CA SER A 23 5.18 -12.83 -5.06
C SER A 23 6.01 -13.29 -3.86
N GLY A 24 5.47 -13.19 -2.65
CA GLY A 24 6.19 -13.53 -1.41
C GLY A 24 7.25 -12.52 -0.95
N SER A 25 7.52 -11.42 -1.68
CA SER A 25 8.56 -10.43 -1.30
C SER A 25 8.19 -9.54 -0.09
N GLY A 26 7.03 -9.75 0.53
CA GLY A 26 6.59 -9.01 1.71
C GLY A 26 5.87 -7.68 1.45
N LYS A 27 5.28 -7.46 0.26
CA LYS A 27 4.54 -6.22 -0.08
C LYS A 27 3.48 -5.84 0.96
N SER A 28 2.60 -6.77 1.30
CA SER A 28 1.53 -6.55 2.30
C SER A 28 2.13 -6.26 3.70
N ARG A 29 3.23 -6.93 4.07
CA ARG A 29 3.92 -6.66 5.32
C ARG A 29 4.56 -5.26 5.34
N LEU A 30 5.11 -4.80 4.21
CA LEU A 30 5.63 -3.44 4.07
C LEU A 30 4.49 -2.41 4.14
N ALA A 31 3.34 -2.69 3.51
CA ALA A 31 2.16 -1.83 3.57
C ALA A 31 1.67 -1.67 5.01
N LEU A 32 1.54 -2.76 5.77
CA LEU A 32 1.14 -2.72 7.18
C LEU A 32 2.13 -1.91 8.03
N ARG A 33 3.44 -2.17 7.88
CA ARG A 33 4.47 -1.40 8.61
C ARG A 33 4.44 0.09 8.28
N LEU A 34 4.09 0.46 7.05
CA LEU A 34 3.94 1.87 6.66
C LEU A 34 2.74 2.52 7.36
N LEU A 35 1.61 1.81 7.48
CA LEU A 35 0.45 2.29 8.24
C LEU A 35 0.83 2.54 9.70
N ASP A 36 1.48 1.55 10.34
CA ASP A 36 1.91 1.65 11.75
C ASP A 36 2.88 2.82 11.95
N ALA A 37 3.86 2.97 11.07
CA ALA A 37 4.85 4.05 11.16
C ALA A 37 4.23 5.44 10.99
N VAL A 38 3.28 5.60 10.06
CA VAL A 38 2.60 6.88 9.86
C VAL A 38 1.68 7.20 11.04
N ALA A 39 0.95 6.21 11.56
CA ALA A 39 0.11 6.39 12.74
C ALA A 39 0.94 6.79 13.98
N ALA A 40 2.09 6.14 14.20
CA ALA A 40 3.01 6.48 15.28
C ALA A 40 3.60 7.90 15.16
N ALA A 41 3.74 8.42 13.93
CA ALA A 41 4.16 9.78 13.66
C ALA A 41 3.02 10.82 13.76
N GLY A 42 1.79 10.41 14.15
CA GLY A 42 0.61 11.28 14.18
C GLY A 42 0.07 11.67 12.81
N GLY A 43 0.52 10.98 11.75
CA GLY A 43 0.08 11.21 10.38
C GLY A 43 -1.13 10.37 9.98
N PHE A 44 -1.68 10.67 8.81
CA PHE A 44 -2.77 9.90 8.22
C PHE A 44 -2.24 8.92 7.18
N ALA A 45 -2.60 7.64 7.32
CA ALA A 45 -2.45 6.66 6.26
C ALA A 45 -3.62 5.68 6.22
N ARG A 46 -3.90 5.13 5.04
CA ARG A 46 -4.96 4.15 4.83
C ARG A 46 -4.60 3.14 3.76
N LEU A 47 -4.89 1.86 4.00
CA LEU A 47 -4.82 0.83 2.97
C LEU A 47 -5.91 1.09 1.93
N VAL A 48 -5.51 1.23 0.66
CA VAL A 48 -6.43 1.43 -0.47
C VAL A 48 -6.72 0.11 -1.16
N ALA A 49 -5.67 -0.70 -1.39
CA ALA A 49 -5.77 -2.01 -2.00
C ALA A 49 -4.65 -2.92 -1.51
N ASP A 50 -4.90 -4.22 -1.46
CA ASP A 50 -3.88 -5.25 -1.24
C ASP A 50 -4.00 -6.34 -2.32
N ASP A 51 -2.88 -6.94 -2.68
CA ASP A 51 -2.71 -7.95 -3.75
C ASP A 51 -3.01 -7.47 -5.19
N ARG A 52 -4.13 -6.78 -5.42
CA ARG A 52 -4.53 -6.23 -6.72
C ARG A 52 -4.97 -4.78 -6.61
N THR A 53 -4.25 -3.91 -7.31
CA THR A 53 -4.56 -2.47 -7.42
C THR A 53 -5.14 -2.18 -8.80
N ALA A 54 -6.33 -1.58 -8.86
CA ALA A 54 -6.92 -1.09 -10.11
C ALA A 54 -6.16 0.15 -10.64
N VAL A 55 -6.00 0.25 -11.97
CA VAL A 55 -5.34 1.38 -12.66
C VAL A 55 -6.27 2.12 -13.60
#